data_AF-A0A9E5EMD4-F1
#
_entry.id   AF-A0A9E5EMD4-F1
#
_cell.length_a   1.000
_cell.length_b   1.000
_cell.length_c   1.000
_cell.angle_alpha   90.00
_cell.angle_beta   90.00
_cell.angle_gamma   90.00
#
_symmetry.space_group_name_H-M   'P 1'
#
loop_
_entity.id
_entity.type
_entity.pdbx_description
1 polymer ?
#
loop_
_entity_poly.entity_id
_entity_poly.type
_entity_poly.pdbx_seq_one_letter_code
_entity_poly.pdbx_strand_id
1 'polypeptide(L)'
;MRLITRLRNLVAFYTILLLVGVLSPSWAGDLRHGKTIAQRWCAACHVVVPEQSAAWADAPSFSDIARRRADKEALARFLIDPHPPMPDMHLSRQEIDDIVSYIRSLDPRPAPSSDPEEKDTLGPKRG
;
A
#
# COMPACT_ATOMS: atom_id res chain seq x y z
N MET A 1 -29.87 45.09 12.59
CA MET A 1 -29.45 44.43 11.33
C MET A 1 -27.96 44.08 11.25
N ARG A 2 -27.02 45.04 11.32
CA ARG A 2 -25.58 44.81 11.00
C ARG A 2 -24.85 43.78 11.91
N LEU A 3 -25.25 43.64 13.18
CA LEU A 3 -24.64 42.71 14.14
C LEU A 3 -25.02 41.24 13.85
N ILE A 4 -26.27 41.01 13.41
CA ILE A 4 -26.79 39.69 13.03
C ILE A 4 -26.08 39.19 11.77
N THR A 5 -25.77 40.08 10.83
CA THR A 5 -25.00 39.75 9.62
C THR A 5 -23.55 39.40 9.95
N ARG A 6 -22.93 40.08 10.92
CA ARG A 6 -21.56 39.78 11.36
C ARG A 6 -21.45 38.45 12.10
N LEU A 7 -22.41 38.13 12.99
CA LEU A 7 -22.47 36.81 13.64
C LEU A 7 -22.69 35.68 12.63
N ARG A 8 -23.59 35.89 11.66
CA ARG A 8 -23.88 34.89 10.63
C ARG A 8 -22.67 34.63 9.71
N ASN A 9 -21.90 35.67 9.40
CA ASN A 9 -20.66 35.52 8.63
C ASN A 9 -19.56 34.82 9.43
N LEU A 10 -19.41 35.13 10.73
CA LEU A 10 -18.41 34.48 11.59
C LEU A 10 -18.70 32.98 11.78
N VAL A 11 -19.96 32.61 12.01
CA VAL A 11 -20.37 31.20 12.11
C VAL A 11 -20.12 30.48 10.78
N ALA A 12 -20.46 31.09 9.64
CA ALA A 12 -20.22 30.51 8.32
C ALA A 12 -18.72 30.31 8.01
N PHE A 13 -17.86 31.26 8.41
CA PHE A 13 -16.41 31.11 8.30
C PHE A 13 -15.87 29.98 9.18
N TYR A 14 -16.39 29.83 10.40
CA TYR A 14 -15.97 28.78 11.33
C TYR A 14 -16.40 27.39 10.86
N THR A 15 -17.59 27.25 10.27
CA THR A 15 -18.06 25.99 9.68
C THR A 15 -17.30 25.62 8.41
N ILE A 16 -16.89 26.59 7.60
CA ILE A 16 -16.04 26.34 6.42
C ILE A 16 -14.64 25.89 6.85
N LEU A 17 -14.05 26.52 7.88
CA LEU A 17 -12.72 26.17 8.38
C LEU A 17 -12.67 24.74 8.95
N LEU A 18 -13.71 24.31 9.65
CA LEU A 18 -13.83 22.94 10.17
C LEU A 18 -13.97 21.88 9.07
N LEU A 19 -14.56 22.23 7.92
CA LEU A 19 -14.76 21.27 6.83
C LEU A 19 -13.45 20.97 6.06
N VAL A 20 -12.51 21.91 6.01
CA VAL A 20 -11.24 21.76 5.28
C VAL A 20 -10.25 20.85 6.00
N GLY A 21 -10.31 20.76 7.34
CA GLY A 21 -9.37 19.98 8.15
C GLY A 21 -9.54 18.45 8.11
N VAL A 22 -10.53 17.93 7.37
CA VAL A 22 -10.87 16.48 7.37
C VAL A 22 -10.39 15.77 6.09
N LEU A 23 -9.89 16.50 5.09
CA LEU A 23 -9.28 15.88 3.92
C LEU A 23 -7.83 15.50 4.21
N SER A 24 -7.64 14.39 4.92
CA SER A 24 -6.35 13.70 4.93
C SER A 24 -6.17 13.04 3.56
N PRO A 25 -5.25 13.50 2.71
CA PRO A 25 -5.01 12.82 1.44
C PRO A 25 -4.48 11.42 1.75
N SER A 26 -5.19 10.39 1.31
CA SER A 26 -4.67 9.01 1.32
C SER A 26 -3.64 8.92 0.21
N TRP A 27 -2.35 9.04 0.56
CA TRP A 27 -1.29 8.88 -0.42
C TRP A 27 -1.19 7.39 -0.77
N ALA A 28 -1.50 7.04 -2.00
CA ALA A 28 -1.07 5.77 -2.56
C ALA A 28 0.47 5.74 -2.52
N GLY A 29 1.06 4.60 -2.12
CA GLY A 29 2.52 4.51 -1.97
C GLY A 29 3.27 4.82 -3.29
N ASP A 30 4.41 5.51 -3.20
CA ASP A 30 5.27 5.86 -4.33
C ASP A 30 6.11 4.65 -4.75
N LEU A 31 5.76 4.08 -5.90
CA LEU A 31 6.44 2.94 -6.52
C LEU A 31 7.96 3.15 -6.69
N ARG A 32 8.39 4.36 -7.05
CA ARG A 32 9.81 4.65 -7.32
C ARG A 32 10.59 4.75 -6.02
N HIS A 33 9.98 5.33 -5.00
CA HIS A 33 10.57 5.37 -3.68
C HIS A 33 10.65 3.96 -3.09
N GLY A 34 9.58 3.17 -3.19
CA GLY A 34 9.53 1.77 -2.77
C GLY A 34 10.61 0.91 -3.42
N LYS A 35 10.82 1.08 -4.74
CA LYS A 35 11.92 0.42 -5.47
C LYS A 35 13.29 0.79 -4.89
N THR A 36 13.51 2.08 -4.60
CA THR A 36 14.78 2.58 -4.05
C THR A 36 15.07 1.97 -2.68
N ILE A 37 14.07 1.92 -1.80
CA ILE A 37 14.17 1.30 -0.47
C ILE A 37 14.44 -0.20 -0.63
N ALA A 38 13.70 -0.90 -1.48
CA ALA A 38 13.86 -2.33 -1.72
C ALA A 38 15.27 -2.69 -2.24
N GLN A 39 15.81 -1.91 -3.17
CA GLN A 39 17.17 -2.10 -3.68
C GLN A 39 18.23 -1.88 -2.60
N ARG A 40 18.01 -0.93 -1.68
CA ARG A 40 18.96 -0.65 -0.60
C ARG A 40 18.95 -1.72 0.48
N TRP A 41 17.77 -2.21 0.82
CA TRP A 41 17.55 -2.94 2.08
C TRP A 41 17.17 -4.40 1.87
N CYS A 42 16.39 -4.72 0.84
CA CYS A 42 15.86 -6.06 0.62
C CYS A 42 16.73 -6.89 -0.35
N ALA A 43 17.53 -6.21 -1.19
CA ALA A 43 18.39 -6.82 -2.21
C ALA A 43 19.48 -7.76 -1.69
N ALA A 44 19.82 -7.68 -0.39
CA ALA A 44 20.81 -8.58 0.21
C ALA A 44 20.32 -10.04 0.24
N CYS A 45 19.00 -10.23 0.32
CA CYS A 45 18.38 -11.56 0.42
C CYS A 45 17.42 -11.85 -0.73
N HIS A 46 16.72 -10.84 -1.27
CA HIS A 46 15.71 -11.00 -2.32
C HIS A 46 16.20 -10.50 -3.68
N VAL A 47 15.73 -11.15 -4.75
CA VAL A 47 15.74 -10.56 -6.10
C VAL A 47 14.60 -9.55 -6.17
N VAL A 48 14.94 -8.26 -6.13
CA VAL A 48 14.01 -7.12 -6.14
C VAL A 48 13.85 -6.48 -7.52
N VAL A 49 14.83 -6.63 -8.41
CA VAL A 49 14.76 -6.17 -9.82
C VAL A 49 15.13 -7.29 -10.80
N PRO A 50 14.61 -7.28 -12.04
CA PRO A 50 14.87 -8.34 -13.03
C PRO A 50 16.36 -8.55 -13.36
N GLU A 51 17.18 -7.50 -13.28
CA GLU A 51 18.59 -7.52 -13.66
C GLU A 51 19.50 -8.11 -12.57
N GLN A 52 18.97 -8.42 -11.39
CA GLN A 52 19.74 -9.06 -10.32
C GLN A 52 19.98 -10.53 -10.65
N SER A 53 21.26 -10.93 -10.63
CA SER A 53 21.69 -12.28 -11.04
C SER A 53 21.46 -13.36 -9.98
N ALA A 54 21.42 -13.00 -8.70
CA ALA A 54 21.23 -13.95 -7.61
C ALA A 54 20.77 -13.24 -6.34
N ALA A 55 20.05 -14.00 -5.50
CA ALA A 55 19.77 -13.67 -4.11
C ALA A 55 19.78 -14.97 -3.29
N TRP A 56 19.41 -14.92 -2.02
CA TRP A 56 19.35 -16.12 -1.18
C TRP A 56 18.28 -17.08 -1.72
N ALA A 57 18.63 -18.35 -1.91
CA ALA A 57 17.76 -19.32 -2.60
C ALA A 57 16.39 -19.51 -1.93
N ASP A 58 16.34 -19.39 -0.59
CA ASP A 58 15.12 -19.57 0.19
C ASP A 58 14.26 -18.28 0.26
N ALA A 59 14.78 -17.15 -0.22
CA ALA A 59 14.06 -15.88 -0.25
C ALA A 59 13.38 -15.69 -1.62
N PRO A 60 12.04 -15.63 -1.70
CA PRO A 60 11.34 -15.50 -2.97
C PRO A 60 11.65 -14.16 -3.65
N SER A 61 11.70 -14.13 -4.98
CA SER A 61 11.83 -12.86 -5.71
C SER A 61 10.62 -11.97 -5.45
N PHE A 62 10.77 -10.65 -5.54
CA PHE A 62 9.64 -9.73 -5.44
C PHE A 62 8.58 -10.01 -6.52
N SER A 63 8.99 -10.46 -7.70
CA SER A 63 8.06 -10.89 -8.75
C SER A 63 7.24 -12.12 -8.35
N ASP A 64 7.85 -13.08 -7.64
CA ASP A 64 7.14 -14.25 -7.10
C ASP A 64 6.19 -13.86 -5.98
N ILE A 65 6.62 -12.96 -5.10
CA ILE A 65 5.78 -12.43 -4.02
C ILE A 65 4.55 -11.74 -4.62
N ALA A 66 4.74 -10.86 -5.60
CA ALA A 66 3.66 -10.15 -6.29
C ALA A 66 2.61 -11.11 -6.86
N ARG A 67 3.05 -12.19 -7.52
CA ARG A 67 2.15 -13.21 -8.10
C ARG A 67 1.40 -14.02 -7.04
N ARG A 68 2.02 -14.34 -5.90
CA ARG A 68 1.44 -15.22 -4.87
C ARG A 68 0.62 -14.47 -3.81
N ARG A 69 0.96 -13.20 -3.56
CA ARG A 69 0.46 -12.39 -2.43
C ARG A 69 0.26 -10.94 -2.89
N ALA A 70 -0.77 -10.70 -3.71
CA ALA A 70 -1.08 -9.36 -4.22
C ALA A 70 -1.88 -8.47 -3.23
N ASP A 71 -2.34 -9.04 -2.10
CA ASP A 71 -3.09 -8.35 -1.06
C ASP A 71 -2.22 -7.32 -0.35
N LYS A 72 -2.65 -6.05 -0.40
CA LYS A 72 -1.87 -4.91 0.10
C LYS A 72 -1.66 -5.03 1.61
N GLU A 73 -2.74 -5.34 2.33
CA GLU A 73 -2.78 -5.37 3.78
C GLU A 73 -1.95 -6.52 4.35
N ALA A 74 -1.94 -7.68 3.70
CA ALA A 74 -1.11 -8.81 4.08
C ALA A 74 0.38 -8.51 3.89
N LEU A 75 0.77 -7.89 2.78
CA LEU A 75 2.17 -7.48 2.56
C LEU A 75 2.60 -6.44 3.58
N ALA A 76 1.76 -5.44 3.85
CA ALA A 76 2.05 -4.41 4.85
C ALA A 76 2.21 -5.02 6.25
N ARG A 77 1.30 -5.92 6.65
CA ARG A 77 1.40 -6.64 7.94
C ARG A 77 2.69 -7.45 8.06
N PHE A 78 3.12 -8.11 6.99
CA PHE A 78 4.37 -8.86 7.00
C PHE A 78 5.60 -7.97 7.17
N LEU A 79 5.60 -6.77 6.57
CA LEU A 79 6.71 -5.82 6.72
C LEU A 79 6.75 -5.15 8.10
N ILE A 80 5.62 -5.11 8.82
CA ILE A 80 5.56 -4.63 10.21
C ILE A 80 6.15 -5.66 11.18
N ASP A 81 5.91 -6.95 10.94
CA ASP A 81 6.37 -8.04 11.79
C ASP A 81 7.03 -9.16 10.95
N PRO A 82 8.25 -8.89 10.42
CA PRO A 82 8.97 -9.87 9.62
C PRO A 82 9.50 -10.99 10.50
N HIS A 83 9.50 -12.21 9.96
CA HIS A 83 9.95 -13.39 10.70
C HIS A 83 11.37 -13.79 10.29
N PRO A 84 12.22 -14.25 11.22
CA PRO A 84 13.56 -14.74 10.90
C PRO A 84 13.56 -15.79 9.78
N PRO A 85 14.53 -15.74 8.84
CA PRO A 85 15.75 -14.93 8.90
C PRO A 85 15.61 -13.48 8.44
N MET A 86 14.41 -13.00 8.06
CA MET A 86 14.21 -11.60 7.68
C MET A 86 14.28 -10.71 8.94
N PRO A 87 15.21 -9.74 9.00
CA PRO A 87 15.32 -8.85 10.14
C PRO A 87 14.22 -7.77 10.11
N ASP A 88 13.99 -7.13 11.26
CA ASP A 88 13.23 -5.89 11.32
C ASP A 88 14.02 -4.76 10.63
N MET A 89 13.44 -4.25 9.55
CA MET A 89 14.04 -3.20 8.73
C MET A 89 13.78 -1.79 9.28
N HIS A 90 13.04 -1.65 10.39
CA HIS A 90 12.67 -0.39 11.04
C HIS A 90 12.01 0.62 10.07
N LEU A 91 11.13 0.12 9.20
CA LEU A 91 10.45 0.91 8.18
C LEU A 91 9.32 1.75 8.80
N SER A 92 9.19 2.99 8.35
CA SER A 92 8.00 3.79 8.60
C SER A 92 6.78 3.26 7.84
N ARG A 93 5.57 3.67 8.27
CA ARG A 93 4.33 3.30 7.56
C ARG A 93 4.35 3.71 6.09
N GLN A 94 4.88 4.90 5.78
CA GLN A 94 4.98 5.37 4.40
C GLN A 94 5.93 4.51 3.57
N GLU A 95 7.09 4.15 4.13
CA GLU A 95 8.05 3.28 3.43
C GLU A 95 7.46 1.88 3.18
N ILE A 96 6.68 1.35 4.13
CA ILE A 96 5.93 0.10 3.95
C ILE A 96 4.94 0.25 2.78
N ASP A 97 4.11 1.30 2.77
CA ASP A 97 3.16 1.54 1.69
C ASP A 97 3.86 1.66 0.32
N ASP A 98 5.00 2.36 0.26
CA ASP A 98 5.80 2.53 -0.95
C ASP A 98 6.37 1.19 -1.44
N ILE A 99 6.93 0.37 -0.55
CA ILE A 99 7.45 -0.98 -0.88
C ILE A 99 6.31 -1.89 -1.35
N VAL A 100 5.16 -1.89 -0.67
CA VAL A 100 4.01 -2.72 -1.03
C VAL A 100 3.49 -2.33 -2.41
N SER A 101 3.36 -1.02 -2.67
CA SER A 101 3.01 -0.53 -4.01
C SER A 101 4.01 -1.07 -5.04
N TYR A 102 5.31 -0.99 -4.76
CA TYR A 102 6.34 -1.47 -5.69
C TYR A 102 6.23 -2.98 -5.95
N ILE A 103 6.11 -3.81 -4.91
CA ILE A 103 5.94 -5.27 -5.06
C ILE A 103 4.72 -5.56 -5.94
N ARG A 104 3.57 -4.94 -5.66
CA ARG A 104 2.33 -5.19 -6.42
C ARG A 104 2.46 -4.78 -7.89
N SER A 105 3.24 -3.75 -8.20
CA SER A 105 3.49 -3.33 -9.59
C SER A 105 4.27 -4.34 -10.42
N LEU A 106 4.88 -5.35 -9.79
CA LEU A 106 5.63 -6.41 -10.46
C LEU A 106 4.76 -7.62 -10.85
N ASP A 107 3.48 -7.64 -10.47
CA ASP A 107 2.55 -8.63 -11.00
C ASP A 107 2.12 -8.22 -12.42
N PRO A 108 2.39 -9.03 -13.46
CA PRO A 108 1.98 -8.70 -14.82
C PRO A 108 0.46 -8.81 -15.02
N ARG A 109 -0.28 -9.39 -14.08
CA ARG A 109 -1.75 -9.45 -14.14
C ARG A 109 -2.33 -8.08 -13.76
N PRO A 110 -3.49 -7.70 -14.32
CA PRO A 110 -4.21 -6.52 -13.86
C PRO A 110 -4.44 -6.61 -12.36
N ALA A 111 -4.18 -5.51 -11.64
CA ALA A 111 -4.45 -5.46 -10.21
C ALA A 111 -5.92 -5.87 -9.97
N PRO A 112 -6.21 -6.72 -8.96
CA PRO A 112 -7.59 -7.00 -8.60
C PRO A 112 -8.28 -5.66 -8.32
N SER A 113 -9.44 -5.45 -8.95
CA SER A 113 -10.25 -4.26 -8.78
C SER A 113 -10.48 -4.02 -7.29
N SER A 114 -10.38 -2.76 -6.84
CA SER A 114 -10.74 -2.37 -5.47
C SER A 114 -12.25 -2.48 -5.19
N ASP A 115 -13.03 -2.90 -6.19
CA ASP A 115 -14.43 -3.22 -6.03
C ASP A 115 -14.53 -4.51 -5.19
N PRO A 116 -15.35 -4.54 -4.13
CA PRO A 116 -15.52 -5.73 -3.31
C PRO A 116 -15.93 -6.90 -4.21
N GLU A 117 -15.07 -7.91 -4.29
CA GLU A 117 -15.33 -9.16 -4.98
C GLU A 117 -16.65 -9.74 -4.45
N GLU A 118 -17.71 -9.62 -5.23
CA GLU A 118 -19.02 -10.19 -4.92
C GLU A 118 -18.89 -11.71 -4.94
N LYS A 119 -18.64 -12.27 -3.75
CA LYS A 119 -18.43 -13.70 -3.50
C LYS A 119 -19.73 -14.53 -3.58
N ASP A 120 -20.70 -14.12 -4.39
CA ASP A 120 -21.98 -14.81 -4.48
C ASP A 120 -22.46 -14.97 -5.92
N THR A 121 -21.77 -15.80 -6.69
CA THR A 121 -22.41 -16.53 -7.79
C THR A 121 -21.91 -17.96 -7.83
N LEU A 122 -22.08 -18.70 -6.72
CA LEU A 122 -22.14 -20.15 -6.81
C LEU A 122 -23.51 -20.52 -7.39
N GLY A 123 -23.60 -20.50 -8.72
CA GLY A 123 -24.71 -21.12 -9.43
C GLY A 123 -24.85 -22.59 -9.00
N PRO A 124 -26.08 -23.15 -9.01
CA PRO A 124 -26.33 -24.49 -8.48
C PRO A 124 -25.51 -25.53 -9.26
N LYS A 125 -24.63 -26.25 -8.55
CA LYS A 125 -23.98 -27.44 -9.08
C LYS A 125 -25.05 -28.49 -9.32
N ARG A 126 -25.42 -28.68 -10.59
CA ARG A 126 -26.13 -29.88 -11.04
C ARG A 126 -25.09 -30.97 -11.27
N GLY A 127 -25.19 -32.04 -10.49
CA GLY A 127 -24.36 -33.24 -10.56
C GLY A 127 -24.74 -34.19 -9.43
#